data_AF-A0A955LBU0-F1
#
_entry.id   AF-A0A955LBU0-F1
#
_cell.length_a   1.000
_cell.length_b   1.000
_cell.length_c   1.000
_cell.angle_alpha   90.00
_cell.angle_beta   90.00
_cell.angle_gamma   90.00
#
_symmetry.space_group_name_H-M   'P 1'
#
loop_
_entity.id
_entity.type
_entity.pdbx_description
1 polymer ?
#
loop_
_entity_poly.entity_id
_entity_poly.type
_entity_poly.pdbx_seq_one_letter_code
_entity_poly.pdbx_strand_id
1 'polypeptide(L)'
;MNIENLQPENTYNCHRILLDLGSESPPENLLQPPEPIELEYHPKTPYILVRATAFQWIDQIRSELTRLDIEVSEEIKIPQFETFLRHLYPVNPSNENSYLWLHLSRTFLGKELANLGYVFILDKSHLNNYNEISDAKRKIRSYLGITPFRLFYQNRVIDTDLHHIHAPDEGNIEYEYSLLKSYLSVISNNE
;
A
#
# COMPACT_ATOMS: atom_id res chain seq x y z
N MET A 1 -32.88 35.58 -14.44
CA MET A 1 -32.13 35.68 -13.18
C MET A 1 -30.91 34.80 -13.35
N ASN A 2 -29.76 35.42 -13.60
CA ASN A 2 -28.46 34.74 -13.72
C ASN A 2 -28.05 34.25 -12.33
N ILE A 3 -27.66 32.98 -12.22
CA ILE A 3 -26.79 32.52 -11.15
C ILE A 3 -25.45 32.24 -11.82
N GLU A 4 -24.65 33.30 -11.90
CA GLU A 4 -23.24 33.24 -12.20
C GLU A 4 -22.48 32.59 -11.03
N ASN A 5 -21.44 31.84 -11.38
CA ASN A 5 -20.20 31.71 -10.61
C ASN A 5 -20.34 31.33 -9.13
N LEU A 6 -20.58 30.04 -8.87
CA LEU A 6 -19.92 29.40 -7.74
C LEU A 6 -18.55 28.93 -8.23
N GLN A 7 -17.52 29.71 -7.90
CA GLN A 7 -16.17 29.18 -7.87
C GLN A 7 -16.15 27.97 -6.91
N PRO A 8 -15.37 26.91 -7.19
CA PRO A 8 -15.18 25.85 -6.23
C PRO A 8 -14.35 26.44 -5.09
N GLU A 9 -15.02 26.91 -4.05
CA GLU A 9 -14.35 27.21 -2.80
C GLU A 9 -13.68 25.94 -2.29
N ASN A 10 -12.39 26.08 -2.00
CA ASN A 10 -11.49 25.13 -1.38
C ASN A 10 -12.00 24.70 0.01
N THR A 11 -13.09 23.92 0.06
CA THR A 11 -13.54 23.28 1.29
C THR A 11 -13.25 21.79 1.22
N TYR A 12 -11.99 21.42 1.45
CA TYR A 12 -11.65 20.09 1.97
C TYR A 12 -12.20 19.96 3.39
N ASN A 13 -13.52 19.89 3.54
CA ASN A 13 -14.12 19.17 4.65
C ASN A 13 -13.87 17.68 4.39
N CYS A 14 -12.62 17.27 4.56
CA CYS A 14 -12.21 15.89 4.44
C CYS A 14 -12.79 15.17 5.65
N HIS A 15 -13.96 14.55 5.49
CA HIS A 15 -14.58 13.72 6.53
C HIS A 15 -13.58 12.63 6.92
N ARG A 16 -12.96 12.79 8.10
CA ARG A 16 -12.06 11.78 8.66
C ARG A 16 -12.87 10.65 9.25
N ILE A 17 -12.47 9.42 8.96
CA ILE A 17 -13.02 8.24 9.63
C ILE A 17 -12.51 8.25 11.06
N LEU A 18 -13.43 8.30 12.03
CA LEU A 18 -13.11 8.18 13.45
C LEU A 18 -12.97 6.71 13.81
N LEU A 19 -11.85 6.34 14.41
CA LEU A 19 -11.59 4.96 14.77
C LEU A 19 -10.89 4.89 16.13
N ASP A 20 -11.37 4.02 17.01
CA ASP A 20 -10.72 3.74 18.30
C ASP A 20 -9.87 2.46 18.14
N LEU A 21 -8.56 2.62 18.32
CA LEU A 21 -7.59 1.52 18.27
C LEU A 21 -7.31 0.93 19.65
N GLY A 22 -7.94 1.46 20.69
CA GLY A 22 -7.82 1.03 22.08
C GLY A 22 -6.72 1.76 22.86
N SER A 23 -6.71 1.52 24.17
CA SER A 23 -5.70 2.05 25.10
C SER A 23 -4.48 1.13 25.25
N GLU A 24 -4.53 -0.07 24.69
CA GLU A 24 -3.49 -1.09 24.83
C GLU A 24 -2.41 -0.95 23.76
N SER A 25 -1.25 -1.55 24.02
CA SER A 25 -0.19 -1.78 23.04
C SER A 25 -0.74 -2.55 21.83
N PRO A 26 -0.14 -2.43 20.63
CA PRO A 26 -0.58 -3.24 19.51
C PRO A 26 -0.39 -4.72 19.87
N PRO A 27 -1.25 -5.64 19.37
CA PRO A 27 -1.10 -7.07 19.60
C PRO A 27 0.34 -7.55 19.44
N GLU A 28 0.87 -8.36 20.38
CA GLU A 28 2.27 -8.80 20.36
C GLU A 28 2.68 -9.46 19.03
N ASN A 29 1.73 -10.15 18.39
CA ASN A 29 1.96 -10.78 17.09
C ASN A 29 2.24 -9.77 15.96
N LEU A 30 1.86 -8.50 16.09
CA LEU A 30 2.26 -7.44 15.16
C LEU A 30 3.72 -7.02 15.37
N LEU A 31 4.21 -7.07 16.61
CA LEU A 31 5.52 -6.58 17.01
C LEU A 31 6.65 -7.59 16.78
N GLN A 32 6.36 -8.89 16.75
CA GLN A 32 7.37 -9.94 16.54
C GLN A 32 7.81 -10.02 15.07
N PRO A 33 9.08 -9.83 14.69
CA PRO A 33 9.48 -9.88 13.28
C PRO A 33 9.02 -11.18 12.60
N PRO A 34 8.58 -11.13 11.33
CA PRO A 34 8.25 -12.35 10.60
C PRO A 34 9.48 -13.25 10.42
N GLU A 35 9.25 -14.55 10.19
CA GLU A 35 10.34 -15.51 9.94
C GLU A 35 11.22 -15.05 8.77
N PRO A 36 12.56 -15.02 8.90
CA PRO A 36 13.44 -14.54 7.84
C PRO A 36 13.24 -15.29 6.52
N ILE A 37 13.34 -14.56 5.41
CA ILE A 37 13.29 -15.12 4.05
C ILE A 37 14.69 -15.06 3.46
N GLU A 38 15.14 -16.16 2.88
CA GLU A 38 16.35 -16.17 2.06
C GLU A 38 16.10 -15.40 0.77
N LEU A 39 16.88 -14.34 0.56
CA LEU A 39 16.70 -13.43 -0.56
C LEU A 39 17.41 -13.97 -1.81
N GLU A 40 16.62 -14.34 -2.81
CA GLU A 40 17.11 -14.66 -4.14
C GLU A 40 17.24 -13.38 -4.96
N TYR A 41 18.36 -13.23 -5.67
CA TYR A 41 18.56 -12.06 -6.52
C TYR A 41 17.61 -12.10 -7.73
N HIS A 42 16.86 -11.01 -7.92
CA HIS A 42 16.09 -10.77 -9.13
C HIS A 42 16.43 -9.42 -9.77
N PRO A 43 16.43 -9.35 -11.12
CA PRO A 43 16.71 -8.09 -11.82
C PRO A 43 15.66 -7.03 -11.45
N LYS A 44 16.11 -5.78 -11.26
CA LYS A 44 15.28 -4.60 -10.96
C LYS A 44 13.99 -4.58 -11.76
N THR A 45 12.85 -4.93 -11.17
CA THR A 45 11.56 -5.01 -11.88
C THR A 45 10.52 -4.07 -11.28
N PRO A 46 9.93 -3.20 -12.11
CA PRO A 46 8.94 -2.26 -11.64
C PRO A 46 7.62 -2.95 -11.35
N TYR A 47 6.98 -2.53 -10.27
CA TYR A 47 5.72 -3.09 -9.85
C TYR A 47 4.90 -2.05 -9.08
N ILE A 48 3.58 -2.24 -9.05
CA ILE A 48 2.66 -1.50 -8.19
C ILE A 48 1.98 -2.49 -7.27
N LEU A 49 2.13 -2.27 -5.98
CA LEU A 49 1.45 -2.99 -4.92
C LEU A 49 0.10 -2.32 -4.65
N VAL A 50 -0.97 -3.10 -4.70
CA VAL A 50 -2.35 -2.68 -4.44
C VAL A 50 -2.80 -3.27 -3.11
N ARG A 51 -3.13 -2.40 -2.15
CA ARG A 51 -3.56 -2.81 -0.81
C ARG A 51 -5.06 -3.07 -0.82
N ALA A 52 -5.55 -3.83 0.16
CA ALA A 52 -6.97 -4.14 0.30
C ALA A 52 -7.91 -2.92 0.33
N THR A 53 -7.45 -1.79 0.88
CA THR A 53 -8.21 -0.53 0.84
C THR A 53 -8.49 -0.05 -0.58
N ALA A 54 -7.75 -0.54 -1.58
CA ALA A 54 -7.81 -0.12 -2.96
C ALA A 54 -8.55 -1.09 -3.90
N PHE A 55 -9.03 -2.24 -3.40
CA PHE A 55 -9.56 -3.31 -4.26
C PHE A 55 -10.77 -2.88 -5.09
N GLN A 56 -11.62 -2.00 -4.56
CA GLN A 56 -12.75 -1.45 -5.31
C GLN A 56 -12.35 -0.59 -6.52
N TRP A 57 -11.07 -0.21 -6.61
CA TRP A 57 -10.52 0.59 -7.71
C TRP A 57 -9.52 -0.18 -8.58
N ILE A 58 -9.46 -1.51 -8.47
CA ILE A 58 -8.43 -2.31 -9.16
C ILE A 58 -8.49 -2.13 -10.69
N ASP A 59 -9.69 -2.10 -11.27
CA ASP A 59 -9.90 -1.89 -12.70
C ASP A 59 -9.53 -0.47 -13.13
N GLN A 60 -9.76 0.51 -12.27
CA GLN A 60 -9.40 1.90 -12.49
C GLN A 60 -7.88 2.09 -12.41
N ILE A 61 -7.19 1.43 -11.46
CA ILE A 61 -5.72 1.44 -11.41
C ILE A 61 -5.15 0.86 -12.70
N ARG A 62 -5.71 -0.26 -13.19
CA ARG A 62 -5.31 -0.86 -14.47
C ARG A 62 -5.53 0.11 -15.63
N SER A 63 -6.71 0.74 -15.69
CA SER A 63 -7.05 1.72 -16.72
C SER A 63 -6.11 2.92 -16.73
N GLU A 64 -5.73 3.43 -15.55
CA GLU A 64 -4.79 4.53 -15.41
C GLU A 64 -3.37 4.15 -15.85
N LEU A 65 -2.93 2.91 -15.58
CA LEU A 65 -1.64 2.42 -16.09
C LEU A 65 -1.63 2.35 -17.61
N THR A 66 -2.67 1.78 -18.22
CA THR A 66 -2.83 1.77 -19.69
C THR A 66 -2.88 3.17 -20.27
N ARG A 67 -3.58 4.12 -19.63
CA ARG A 67 -3.64 5.53 -20.07
C ARG A 67 -2.27 6.21 -20.04
N LEU A 68 -1.36 5.74 -19.19
CA LEU A 68 0.02 6.22 -19.07
C LEU A 68 1.00 5.47 -19.99
N ASP A 69 0.50 4.60 -20.87
CA ASP A 69 1.30 3.72 -21.73
C ASP A 69 2.19 2.75 -20.94
N ILE A 70 1.76 2.38 -19.73
CA ILE A 70 2.44 1.41 -18.87
C ILE A 70 1.67 0.10 -18.93
N GLU A 71 2.29 -0.91 -19.53
CA GLU A 71 1.72 -2.25 -19.63
C GLU A 71 1.90 -3.05 -18.33
N VAL A 72 0.84 -3.75 -17.90
CA VAL A 72 0.89 -4.72 -16.79
C VAL A 72 1.16 -6.09 -17.40
N SER A 73 2.35 -6.64 -17.12
CA SER A 73 2.76 -7.95 -17.62
C SER A 73 2.16 -9.11 -16.81
N GLU A 74 2.00 -8.91 -15.50
CA GLU A 74 1.45 -9.91 -14.60
C GLU A 74 0.64 -9.26 -13.49
N GLU A 75 -0.50 -9.86 -13.14
CA GLU A 75 -1.27 -9.54 -11.94
C GLU A 75 -1.22 -10.72 -10.99
N ILE A 76 -0.61 -10.53 -9.82
CA ILE A 76 -0.41 -11.58 -8.83
C ILE A 76 -1.17 -11.21 -7.57
N LYS A 77 -2.00 -12.14 -7.08
CA LYS A 77 -2.54 -12.06 -5.72
C LYS A 77 -1.46 -12.46 -4.72
N ILE A 78 -1.27 -11.65 -3.68
CA ILE A 78 -0.34 -11.96 -2.59
C ILE A 78 -1.18 -12.50 -1.41
N PRO A 79 -1.20 -13.82 -1.18
CA PRO A 79 -1.74 -14.36 0.06
C PRO A 79 -0.81 -13.97 1.23
N GLN A 80 -1.37 -13.87 2.43
CA GLN A 80 -0.61 -13.48 3.62
C GLN A 80 0.08 -12.10 3.49
N PHE A 81 -0.57 -11.17 2.78
CA PHE A 81 -0.03 -9.86 2.42
C PHE A 81 0.51 -9.05 3.59
N GLU A 82 -0.10 -9.16 4.77
CA GLU A 82 0.38 -8.45 5.95
C GLU A 82 1.79 -8.93 6.36
N THR A 83 2.05 -10.24 6.27
CA THR A 83 3.38 -10.81 6.52
C THR A 83 4.40 -10.26 5.52
N PHE A 84 4.05 -10.19 4.23
CA PHE A 84 4.89 -9.55 3.22
C PHE A 84 5.20 -8.08 3.57
N LEU A 85 4.19 -7.29 3.93
CA LEU A 85 4.39 -5.90 4.32
C LEU A 85 5.31 -5.74 5.53
N ARG A 86 5.35 -6.72 6.43
CA ARG A 86 6.23 -6.72 7.61
C ARG A 86 7.67 -7.06 7.27
N HIS A 87 7.92 -7.73 6.15
CA HIS A 87 9.27 -7.83 5.58
C HIS A 87 9.67 -6.53 4.88
N LEU A 88 8.75 -5.95 4.12
CA LEU A 88 8.99 -4.72 3.36
C LEU A 88 9.20 -3.49 4.26
N TYR A 89 8.42 -3.42 5.35
CA TYR A 89 8.49 -2.38 6.36
C TYR A 89 8.59 -3.03 7.74
N PRO A 90 9.82 -3.41 8.16
CA PRO A 90 10.02 -4.04 9.46
C PRO A 90 9.46 -3.20 10.60
N VAL A 91 8.64 -3.84 11.43
CA VAL A 91 8.06 -3.21 12.62
C VAL A 91 9.18 -2.97 13.64
N ASN A 92 9.27 -1.73 14.12
CA ASN A 92 10.13 -1.34 15.22
C ASN A 92 9.23 -0.99 16.43
N PRO A 93 9.22 -1.81 17.50
CA PRO A 93 8.39 -1.56 18.68
C PRO A 93 8.59 -0.19 19.32
N SER A 94 9.79 0.40 19.16
CA SER A 94 10.13 1.73 19.65
C SER A 94 9.64 2.87 18.75
N ASN A 95 9.08 2.57 17.58
CA ASN A 95 8.56 3.53 16.62
C ASN A 95 7.09 3.24 16.29
N GLU A 96 6.18 4.00 16.90
CA GLU A 96 4.72 3.88 16.71
C GLU A 96 4.28 3.82 15.25
N ASN A 97 4.86 4.68 14.41
CA ASN A 97 4.49 4.75 12.99
C ASN A 97 4.77 3.45 12.23
N SER A 98 5.70 2.62 12.71
CA SER A 98 6.07 1.36 12.05
C SER A 98 5.02 0.26 12.17
N TYR A 99 4.15 0.30 13.20
CA TYR A 99 3.09 -0.68 13.40
C TYR A 99 1.67 -0.09 13.34
N LEU A 100 1.52 1.22 13.56
CA LEU A 100 0.21 1.89 13.61
C LEU A 100 -0.59 1.65 12.32
N TRP A 101 0.10 1.63 11.17
CA TRP A 101 -0.53 1.40 9.86
C TRP A 101 -1.11 -0.02 9.73
N LEU A 102 -0.42 -1.04 10.27
CA LEU A 102 -0.88 -2.43 10.27
C LEU A 102 -2.07 -2.60 11.23
N HIS A 103 -1.98 -2.01 12.43
CA HIS A 103 -3.07 -2.06 13.42
C HIS A 103 -4.33 -1.35 12.92
N LEU A 104 -4.16 -0.18 12.29
CA LEU A 104 -5.23 0.54 11.60
C LEU A 104 -5.86 -0.30 10.48
N SER A 105 -5.04 -0.90 9.62
CA SER A 105 -5.54 -1.72 8.50
C SER A 105 -6.36 -2.91 8.99
N ARG A 106 -5.88 -3.63 10.01
CA ARG A 106 -6.62 -4.75 10.63
C ARG A 106 -7.94 -4.30 11.25
N THR A 107 -7.96 -3.16 11.95
CA THR A 107 -9.15 -2.68 12.65
C THR A 107 -10.20 -2.16 11.66
N PHE A 108 -9.76 -1.47 10.60
CA PHE A 108 -10.67 -0.91 9.60
C PHE A 108 -11.22 -1.96 8.62
N LEU A 109 -10.39 -2.89 8.14
CA LEU A 109 -10.77 -3.86 7.11
C LEU A 109 -11.14 -5.24 7.66
N GLY A 110 -10.79 -5.54 8.90
CA GLY A 110 -10.78 -6.90 9.44
C GLY A 110 -9.52 -7.66 9.04
N LYS A 111 -9.13 -8.65 9.85
CA LYS A 111 -7.88 -9.43 9.68
C LYS A 111 -7.82 -10.15 8.33
N GLU A 112 -8.92 -10.75 7.88
CA GLU A 112 -8.94 -11.53 6.64
C GLU A 112 -8.67 -10.64 5.41
N LEU A 113 -9.37 -9.51 5.31
CA LEU A 113 -9.23 -8.59 4.18
C LEU A 113 -7.91 -7.82 4.23
N ALA A 114 -7.45 -7.39 5.41
CA ALA A 114 -6.16 -6.72 5.58
C ALA A 114 -4.97 -7.60 5.15
N ASN A 115 -5.16 -8.92 5.16
CA ASN A 115 -4.14 -9.90 4.79
C ASN A 115 -4.14 -10.27 3.30
N LEU A 116 -4.86 -9.51 2.47
CA LEU A 116 -4.87 -9.65 1.03
C LEU A 116 -4.22 -8.42 0.36
N GLY A 117 -3.49 -8.69 -0.71
CA GLY A 117 -2.95 -7.66 -1.61
C GLY A 117 -2.86 -8.18 -3.03
N TYR A 118 -2.72 -7.26 -3.97
CA TYR A 118 -2.35 -7.58 -5.35
C TYR A 118 -1.07 -6.85 -5.71
N VAL A 119 -0.36 -7.39 -6.67
CA VAL A 119 0.75 -6.70 -7.31
C VAL A 119 0.59 -6.76 -8.81
N PHE A 120 0.78 -5.61 -9.44
CA PHE A 120 0.91 -5.48 -10.88
C PHE A 120 2.39 -5.39 -11.20
N ILE A 121 2.92 -6.42 -11.88
CA ILE A 121 4.25 -6.37 -12.46
C ILE A 121 4.15 -5.58 -13.75
N LEU A 122 5.03 -4.59 -13.92
CA LEU A 122 4.98 -3.69 -15.08
C LEU A 122 6.03 -4.14 -16.11
N ASP A 123 5.69 -4.06 -17.40
CA ASP A 123 6.66 -4.30 -18.45
C ASP A 123 7.66 -3.12 -18.51
N LYS A 124 8.95 -3.44 -18.44
CA LYS A 124 10.05 -2.47 -18.54
C LYS A 124 10.23 -1.94 -19.95
N SER A 125 9.83 -2.70 -20.97
CA SER A 125 10.05 -2.34 -22.36
C SER A 125 9.33 -1.04 -22.74
N HIS A 126 8.28 -0.70 -21.98
CA HIS A 126 7.46 0.50 -22.14
C HIS A 126 7.90 1.68 -21.26
N LEU A 127 8.94 1.51 -20.43
CA LEU A 127 9.41 2.56 -19.53
C LEU A 127 10.71 3.17 -20.04
N ASN A 128 10.74 4.50 -20.26
CA ASN A 128 11.98 5.16 -20.67
C ASN A 128 12.92 5.41 -19.49
N ASN A 129 12.36 5.57 -18.28
CA ASN A 129 13.12 5.68 -17.02
C ASN A 129 12.25 5.31 -15.80
N TYR A 130 12.89 5.11 -14.64
CA TYR A 130 12.20 4.74 -13.40
C TYR A 130 11.35 5.87 -12.79
N ASN A 131 11.58 7.14 -13.14
CA ASN A 131 10.73 8.24 -12.65
C ASN A 131 9.29 8.11 -13.15
N GLU A 132 9.07 7.45 -14.30
CA GLU A 132 7.72 7.20 -14.84
C GLU A 132 6.86 6.38 -13.88
N ILE A 133 7.45 5.46 -13.11
CA ILE A 133 6.71 4.68 -12.10
C ILE A 133 6.37 5.55 -10.89
N SER A 134 7.30 6.41 -10.47
CA SER A 134 7.06 7.36 -9.37
C SER A 134 5.95 8.35 -9.74
N ASP A 135 5.93 8.81 -11.00
CA ASP A 135 4.89 9.67 -11.55
C ASP A 135 3.55 8.95 -11.69
N ALA A 136 3.55 7.69 -12.15
CA ALA A 136 2.35 6.86 -12.19
C ALA A 136 1.78 6.64 -10.78
N LYS A 137 2.62 6.27 -9.80
CA LYS A 137 2.26 6.19 -8.37
C LYS A 137 1.59 7.48 -7.89
N ARG A 138 2.17 8.64 -8.22
CA ARG A 138 1.64 9.94 -7.81
C ARG A 138 0.30 10.26 -8.47
N LYS A 139 0.16 10.01 -9.78
CA LYS A 139 -1.08 10.23 -10.54
C LYS A 139 -2.20 9.33 -10.03
N ILE A 140 -1.95 8.03 -9.87
CA ILE A 140 -2.91 7.07 -9.32
C ILE A 140 -3.31 7.49 -7.89
N ARG A 141 -2.37 7.87 -7.02
CA ARG A 141 -2.70 8.38 -5.68
C ARG A 141 -3.53 9.66 -5.71
N SER A 142 -3.25 10.59 -6.61
CA SER A 142 -4.05 11.81 -6.73
C SER A 142 -5.48 11.53 -7.18
N TYR A 143 -5.66 10.50 -8.02
CA TYR A 143 -6.96 10.07 -8.52
C TYR A 143 -7.76 9.31 -7.46
N LEU A 144 -7.14 8.29 -6.84
CA LEU A 144 -7.79 7.49 -5.79
C LEU A 144 -8.03 8.29 -4.51
N GLY A 145 -7.21 9.33 -4.29
CA GLY A 145 -7.14 10.04 -3.03
C GLY A 145 -6.40 9.25 -1.96
N ILE A 146 -6.65 9.63 -0.72
CA ILE A 146 -6.21 8.95 0.49
C ILE A 146 -7.45 8.63 1.33
N THR A 147 -7.37 7.63 2.20
CA THR A 147 -8.39 7.45 3.24
C THR A 147 -7.91 8.11 4.53
N PRO A 148 -8.47 9.28 4.92
CA PRO A 148 -8.02 10.00 6.09
C PRO A 148 -8.70 9.47 7.36
N PHE A 149 -7.90 9.28 8.41
CA PHE A 149 -8.37 8.81 9.71
C PHE A 149 -8.08 9.83 10.81
N ARG A 150 -8.89 9.76 11.87
CA ARG A 150 -8.59 10.31 13.18
C ARG A 150 -8.73 9.16 14.19
N LEU A 151 -7.61 8.80 14.78
CA LEU A 151 -7.48 7.66 15.65
C LEU A 151 -7.50 8.10 17.10
N PHE A 152 -8.23 7.38 17.94
CA PHE A 152 -8.02 7.37 19.39
C PHE A 152 -7.14 6.16 19.71
N TYR A 153 -5.94 6.40 20.22
CA TYR A 153 -4.99 5.33 20.49
C TYR A 153 -4.10 5.71 21.67
N GLN A 154 -4.03 4.84 22.68
CA GLN A 154 -3.22 5.06 23.89
C GLN A 154 -3.45 6.45 24.52
N ASN A 155 -4.73 6.82 24.68
CA ASN A 155 -5.18 8.10 25.22
C ASN A 155 -4.73 9.35 24.42
N ARG A 156 -4.34 9.18 23.16
CA ARG A 156 -3.95 10.26 22.24
C ARG A 156 -4.87 10.27 21.02
N VAL A 157 -4.98 11.45 20.41
CA VAL A 157 -5.62 11.63 19.11
C VAL A 157 -4.54 11.72 18.05
N ILE A 158 -4.60 10.85 17.05
CA ILE A 158 -3.63 10.79 15.94
C ILE A 158 -4.37 10.97 14.63
N ASP A 159 -4.04 12.01 13.88
CA ASP A 159 -4.52 12.17 12.50
C ASP A 159 -3.52 11.49 11.55
N THR A 160 -4.02 10.55 10.73
CA THR A 160 -3.19 9.79 9.79
C THR A 160 -3.97 9.46 8.51
N ASP A 161 -3.35 8.79 7.56
CA ASP A 161 -3.97 8.32 6.34
C ASP A 161 -3.49 6.92 5.92
N LEU A 162 -4.33 6.24 5.14
CA LEU A 162 -3.94 5.01 4.45
C LEU A 162 -3.75 5.32 2.96
N HIS A 163 -2.52 5.17 2.48
CA HIS A 163 -2.27 5.09 1.05
C HIS A 163 -2.74 3.75 0.50
N HIS A 164 -3.40 3.82 -0.66
CA HIS A 164 -4.01 2.70 -1.38
C HIS A 164 -3.02 1.81 -2.14
N ILE A 165 -1.93 2.43 -2.62
CA ILE A 165 -0.93 1.75 -3.42
C ILE A 165 0.49 2.06 -2.94
N HIS A 166 1.42 1.16 -3.22
CA HIS A 166 2.86 1.35 -3.09
C HIS A 166 3.55 1.06 -4.42
N ALA A 167 4.64 1.77 -4.69
CA ALA A 167 5.57 1.42 -5.75
C ALA A 167 6.98 1.76 -5.24
N PRO A 168 7.97 0.87 -5.44
CA PRO A 168 9.32 1.05 -4.94
C PRO A 168 9.94 2.33 -5.48
N ASP A 169 10.77 2.97 -4.67
CA ASP A 169 11.64 4.04 -5.16
C ASP A 169 12.83 3.42 -5.92
N GLU A 170 13.44 4.16 -6.84
CA GLU A 170 14.48 3.65 -7.76
C GLU A 170 15.66 2.96 -7.02
N GLY A 171 16.04 3.49 -5.85
CA GLY A 171 17.11 2.91 -5.04
C GLY A 171 16.77 1.57 -4.39
N ASN A 172 15.48 1.28 -4.21
CA ASN A 172 15.01 0.11 -3.47
C ASN A 172 14.39 -0.96 -4.37
N ILE A 173 14.08 -0.65 -5.63
CA ILE A 173 13.36 -1.55 -6.54
C ILE A 173 13.99 -2.93 -6.70
N GLU A 174 15.32 -3.04 -6.70
CA GLU A 174 16.00 -4.35 -6.79
C GLU A 174 15.70 -5.21 -5.56
N TYR A 175 15.90 -4.62 -4.38
CA TYR A 175 15.69 -5.28 -3.10
C TYR A 175 14.22 -5.64 -2.89
N GLU A 176 13.32 -4.68 -3.07
CA GLU A 176 11.89 -4.90 -2.83
C GLU A 176 11.29 -5.92 -3.81
N TYR A 177 11.71 -5.90 -5.08
CA TYR A 177 11.25 -6.90 -6.06
C TYR A 177 11.82 -8.29 -5.77
N SER A 178 13.11 -8.37 -5.40
CA SER A 178 13.72 -9.63 -4.98
C SER A 178 12.97 -10.21 -3.76
N LEU A 179 12.67 -9.36 -2.78
CA LEU A 179 11.90 -9.75 -1.60
C LEU A 179 10.50 -10.25 -1.97
N LEU A 180 9.80 -9.57 -2.88
CA LEU A 180 8.49 -10.00 -3.38
C LEU A 180 8.58 -11.40 -4.01
N LYS A 181 9.54 -11.64 -4.90
CA LYS A 181 9.67 -12.95 -5.58
C LYS A 181 10.08 -14.06 -4.62
N SER A 182 11.04 -13.81 -3.74
CA SER A 182 11.42 -14.79 -2.69
C SER A 182 10.24 -15.09 -1.76
N TYR A 183 9.47 -14.09 -1.36
CA TYR A 183 8.26 -14.28 -0.55
C TYR A 183 7.21 -15.15 -1.27
N LEU A 184 6.91 -14.82 -2.53
CA LEU A 184 5.97 -15.60 -3.34
C LEU A 184 6.44 -17.05 -3.56
N SER A 185 7.75 -17.29 -3.65
CA SER A 185 8.33 -18.63 -3.73
C SER A 185 8.09 -19.42 -2.44
N VAL A 186 8.35 -18.81 -1.27
CA VAL A 186 8.15 -19.45 0.04
C VAL A 186 6.70 -19.86 0.26
N ILE A 187 5.74 -18.97 -0.01
CA ILE A 187 4.33 -19.28 0.22
C ILE A 187 3.79 -20.33 -0.76
N SER A 188 4.27 -20.36 -2.01
CA SER A 188 3.84 -21.35 -3.01
C SER A 188 4.31 -22.77 -2.69
N ASN A 189 5.42 -22.92 -1.95
CA ASN A 189 5.94 -24.23 -1.53
C ASN A 189 5.27 -24.79 -0.27
N ASN A 190 4.43 -24.00 0.40
CA ASN A 190 3.73 -24.37 1.63
C ASN A 190 2.22 -24.65 1.42
N GLU A 191 1.73 -24.54 0.18
CA GLU A 191 0.38 -24.92 -0.26
C GLU A 191 0.37 -26.31 -0.92
#